data_AF-R9MTA2-F1
#
_entry.id   AF-R9MTA2-F1
#
_cell.length_a   1.000
_cell.length_b   1.000
_cell.length_c   1.000
_cell.angle_alpha   90.00
_cell.angle_beta   90.00
_cell.angle_gamma   90.00
#
_symmetry.space_group_name_H-M   'P 1'
#
loop_
_entity.id
_entity.type
_entity.pdbx_description
1 polymer ?
#
loop_
_entity_poly.entity_id
_entity_poly.type
_entity_poly.pdbx_seq_one_letter_code
_entity_poly.pdbx_strand_id
1 'polypeptide(L)'
;MKSICGINCMNCELSGACNGCAATEGRPFGAECLVAQCCKKGKAELSELKGKLISAFNSLHISDMEEVTELNALKGSFANIEYTLPNGQTVKFWDDNKIYLGNQLHKKDSDRCYGIIADEKYLMVSEYSGFGADAEIIVFKRWN
;
A
#
# COMPACT_ATOMS: atom_id res chain seq x y z
N MET A 1 -5.38 -19.13 -12.13
CA MET A 1 -4.73 -19.16 -10.80
C MET A 1 -5.78 -18.89 -9.73
N LYS A 2 -5.93 -19.75 -8.71
CA LYS A 2 -6.92 -19.54 -7.63
C LYS A 2 -6.38 -18.53 -6.63
N SER A 3 -7.09 -17.44 -6.40
CA SER A 3 -6.72 -16.41 -5.42
C SER A 3 -7.35 -16.72 -4.05
N ILE A 4 -6.64 -16.34 -2.98
CA ILE A 4 -7.16 -16.42 -1.60
C ILE A 4 -8.19 -15.30 -1.36
N CYS A 5 -7.95 -14.11 -1.93
CA CYS A 5 -8.80 -12.93 -1.73
C CYS A 5 -9.98 -12.83 -2.71
N GLY A 6 -10.16 -13.79 -3.62
CA GLY A 6 -11.25 -13.79 -4.59
C GLY A 6 -11.04 -12.91 -5.83
N ILE A 7 -9.91 -12.17 -5.92
CA ILE A 7 -9.60 -11.38 -7.12
C ILE A 7 -9.29 -12.28 -8.33
N ASN A 8 -9.66 -11.83 -9.52
CA ASN A 8 -9.31 -12.53 -10.75
C ASN A 8 -7.86 -12.23 -11.16
N CYS A 9 -6.94 -13.15 -10.86
CA CYS A 9 -5.53 -13.01 -11.22
C CYS A 9 -5.20 -13.39 -12.68
N MET A 10 -6.18 -13.77 -13.51
CA MET A 10 -5.89 -14.32 -14.85
C MET A 10 -5.30 -13.31 -15.83
N ASN A 11 -5.64 -12.02 -15.68
CA ASN A 11 -5.16 -10.95 -16.56
C ASN A 11 -4.14 -10.04 -15.86
N CYS A 12 -3.52 -10.52 -14.78
CA CYS A 12 -2.54 -9.73 -14.05
C CYS A 12 -1.19 -9.73 -14.80
N GLU A 13 -0.67 -8.53 -15.09
CA GLU A 13 0.64 -8.34 -15.74
C GLU A 13 1.79 -8.95 -14.94
N LEU A 14 1.61 -9.11 -13.62
CA LEU A 14 2.59 -9.73 -12.73
C LEU A 14 2.53 -11.27 -12.72
N SER A 15 1.66 -11.90 -13.51
CA SER A 15 1.43 -13.35 -13.47
C SER A 15 2.69 -14.19 -13.75
N GLY A 16 3.61 -13.68 -14.58
CA GLY A 16 4.87 -14.36 -14.89
C GLY A 16 5.84 -14.51 -13.70
N ALA A 17 5.74 -13.62 -12.71
CA ALA A 17 6.56 -13.66 -11.48
C ALA A 17 5.75 -14.04 -10.23
N CYS A 18 4.44 -14.31 -10.39
CA CYS A 18 3.54 -14.66 -9.31
C CYS A 18 3.45 -16.18 -9.16
N ASN A 19 3.98 -16.71 -8.06
CA ASN A 19 3.91 -18.14 -7.76
C ASN A 19 2.53 -18.60 -7.26
N GLY A 20 1.57 -17.66 -7.14
CA GLY A 20 0.20 -17.92 -6.75
C GLY A 20 0.00 -18.05 -5.25
N CYS A 21 -0.84 -17.19 -4.69
CA CYS A 21 -1.05 -17.10 -3.24
C CYS A 21 -1.59 -18.39 -2.60
N ALA A 22 -2.38 -19.21 -3.31
CA ALA A 22 -2.82 -20.49 -2.78
C ALA A 22 -1.67 -21.51 -2.65
N ALA A 23 -0.75 -21.53 -3.61
CA ALA A 23 0.39 -22.46 -3.63
C ALA A 23 1.50 -22.03 -2.67
N THR A 24 1.63 -20.72 -2.41
CA THR A 24 2.67 -20.14 -1.55
C THR A 24 2.17 -19.68 -0.19
N GLU A 25 1.01 -20.17 0.24
CA GLU A 25 0.43 -19.84 1.54
C GLU A 25 0.30 -18.33 1.80
N GLY A 26 -0.07 -17.56 0.77
CA GLY A 26 -0.23 -16.11 0.86
C GLY A 26 1.07 -15.33 0.63
N ARG A 27 2.07 -15.94 -0.02
CA ARG A 27 3.34 -15.28 -0.38
C ARG A 27 3.58 -15.28 -1.89
N PRO A 28 2.72 -14.66 -2.71
CA PRO A 28 2.72 -14.81 -4.17
C PRO A 28 4.04 -14.41 -4.84
N PHE A 29 4.79 -13.47 -4.24
CA PHE A 29 6.07 -12.97 -4.75
C PHE A 29 7.24 -13.28 -3.79
N GLY A 30 7.10 -14.31 -2.94
CA GLY A 30 8.12 -14.69 -1.96
C GLY A 30 8.07 -13.91 -0.63
N ALA A 31 7.35 -12.80 -0.57
CA ALA A 31 7.04 -12.07 0.67
C ALA A 31 5.53 -12.06 0.95
N GLU A 32 5.17 -11.62 2.16
CA GLU A 32 3.79 -11.72 2.66
C GLU A 32 2.80 -10.86 1.88
N CYS A 33 1.60 -11.40 1.67
CA CYS A 33 0.47 -10.63 1.19
C CYS A 33 -0.49 -10.39 2.35
N LEU A 34 -0.52 -9.15 2.86
CA LEU A 34 -1.41 -8.74 3.96
C LEU A 34 -2.87 -9.13 3.67
N VAL A 35 -3.31 -8.91 2.44
CA VAL A 35 -4.67 -9.24 1.99
C VAL A 35 -4.94 -10.74 2.10
N ALA A 36 -4.01 -11.59 1.67
CA ALA A 36 -4.14 -13.04 1.79
C ALA A 36 -4.16 -13.49 3.25
N GLN A 37 -3.36 -12.87 4.13
CA GLN A 37 -3.36 -13.18 5.56
C GLN A 37 -4.68 -12.83 6.23
N CYS A 38 -5.26 -11.67 5.94
CA CYS A 38 -6.60 -11.31 6.42
C CYS A 38 -7.66 -12.31 5.95
N CYS A 39 -7.68 -12.63 4.65
CA CYS A 39 -8.67 -13.56 4.10
C CYS A 39 -8.57 -14.98 4.67
N LYS A 40 -7.36 -15.40 5.08
CA LYS A 40 -7.16 -16.68 5.80
C LYS A 40 -7.75 -16.68 7.20
N LYS A 41 -7.75 -15.54 7.89
CA LYS A 41 -8.31 -15.38 9.24
C LYS A 41 -9.84 -15.33 9.22
N GLY A 42 -10.43 -14.74 8.18
CA GLY A 42 -11.88 -14.68 8.02
C GLY A 42 -12.33 -13.74 6.91
N LYS A 43 -13.57 -13.90 6.46
CA LYS A 43 -14.13 -13.08 5.36
C LYS A 43 -14.25 -11.59 5.71
N ALA A 44 -14.47 -11.26 6.99
CA ALA A 44 -14.67 -9.88 7.45
C ALA A 44 -13.36 -9.15 7.78
N GLU A 45 -12.28 -9.89 8.08
CA GLU A 45 -11.00 -9.37 8.60
C GLU A 45 -10.37 -8.31 7.70
N LEU A 46 -10.41 -8.51 6.38
CA LEU A 46 -9.87 -7.55 5.42
C LEU A 46 -10.68 -6.24 5.42
N SER A 47 -12.01 -6.36 5.49
CA SER A 47 -12.91 -5.19 5.49
C SER A 47 -12.73 -4.38 6.76
N GLU A 48 -12.65 -5.05 7.92
CA GLU A 48 -12.41 -4.40 9.20
C GLU A 48 -11.04 -3.70 9.23
N LEU A 49 -9.98 -4.37 8.74
CA LEU A 49 -8.66 -3.75 8.65
C LEU A 49 -8.66 -2.53 7.73
N LYS A 50 -9.26 -2.63 6.55
CA LYS A 50 -9.37 -1.48 5.62
C LYS A 50 -10.12 -0.32 6.29
N GLY A 51 -11.23 -0.59 6.98
CA GLY A 51 -11.98 0.42 7.71
C GLY A 51 -11.13 1.14 8.76
N LYS A 52 -10.40 0.38 9.58
CA LYS A 52 -9.48 0.94 10.59
C LYS A 52 -8.37 1.79 9.96
N LEU A 53 -7.76 1.31 8.87
CA LEU A 53 -6.71 2.05 8.16
C LEU A 53 -7.24 3.32 7.51
N ILE A 54 -8.41 3.27 6.86
CA ILE A 54 -9.08 4.44 6.30
C ILE A 54 -9.33 5.48 7.38
N SER A 55 -9.92 5.08 8.51
CA SER A 55 -10.12 5.98 9.65
C SER A 55 -8.80 6.53 10.17
N ALA A 56 -7.74 5.71 10.23
CA ALA A 56 -6.42 6.13 10.71
C ALA A 56 -5.79 7.18 9.77
N PHE A 57 -5.89 7.02 8.45
CA PHE A 57 -5.40 8.02 7.48
C PHE A 57 -6.20 9.31 7.56
N ASN A 58 -7.53 9.24 7.57
CA ASN A 58 -8.39 10.43 7.65
C ASN A 58 -8.19 11.20 8.97
N SER A 59 -7.84 10.49 10.06
CA SER A 59 -7.51 11.09 11.37
C SER A 59 -6.15 11.81 11.41
N LEU A 60 -5.35 11.76 10.35
CA LEU A 60 -4.14 12.57 10.23
C LEU A 60 -4.45 14.04 9.91
N HIS A 61 -5.68 14.33 9.47
CA HIS A 61 -6.16 15.69 9.18
C HIS A 61 -5.26 16.50 8.23
N ILE A 62 -4.78 15.85 7.16
CA ILE A 62 -4.01 16.52 6.09
C ILE A 62 -4.99 17.32 5.23
N SER A 63 -4.97 18.65 5.37
CA SER A 63 -6.07 19.54 4.94
C SER A 63 -6.33 19.59 3.44
N ASP A 64 -5.31 19.33 2.62
CA ASP A 64 -5.31 19.40 1.17
C ASP A 64 -5.23 18.02 0.50
N MET A 65 -5.29 16.94 1.29
CA MET A 65 -5.41 15.58 0.79
C MET A 65 -6.88 15.20 0.64
N GLU A 66 -7.22 14.57 -0.49
CA GLU A 66 -8.55 13.97 -0.69
C GLU A 66 -8.90 12.96 0.42
N GLU A 67 -10.19 12.83 0.75
CA GLU A 67 -10.67 11.84 1.72
C GLU A 67 -10.30 10.42 1.27
N VAL A 68 -9.72 9.65 2.19
CA VAL A 68 -9.48 8.23 1.93
C VAL A 68 -10.81 7.49 1.98
N THR A 69 -11.28 7.03 0.83
CA THR A 69 -12.53 6.26 0.71
C THR A 69 -12.28 4.78 0.43
N GLU A 70 -11.11 4.44 -0.12
CA GLU A 70 -10.73 3.08 -0.46
C GLU A 70 -9.23 2.82 -0.35
N LEU A 71 -8.89 1.53 -0.23
CA LEU A 71 -7.52 1.04 -0.21
C LEU A 71 -7.39 -0.16 -1.16
N ASN A 72 -6.33 -0.13 -1.97
CA ASN A 72 -6.00 -1.13 -2.97
C ASN A 72 -4.88 -2.04 -2.50
N ALA A 73 -4.87 -3.29 -2.99
CA ALA A 73 -3.77 -4.21 -2.74
C ALA A 73 -2.62 -3.89 -3.70
N LEU A 74 -1.54 -3.28 -3.19
CA LEU A 74 -0.43 -2.80 -4.01
C LEU A 74 0.79 -3.68 -3.81
N LYS A 75 1.40 -4.15 -4.91
CA LYS A 75 2.72 -4.77 -4.84
C LYS A 75 3.75 -3.71 -4.48
N GLY A 76 4.63 -4.00 -3.53
CA GLY A 76 5.65 -3.08 -3.05
C GLY A 76 6.45 -2.44 -4.18
N SER A 77 6.83 -3.20 -5.21
CA SER A 77 7.59 -2.65 -6.35
C SER A 77 6.90 -1.52 -7.13
N PHE A 78 5.59 -1.32 -6.95
CA PHE A 78 4.86 -0.21 -7.55
C PHE A 78 4.72 1.01 -6.63
N ALA A 79 4.92 0.83 -5.32
CA ALA A 79 4.70 1.87 -4.32
C ALA A 79 5.96 2.22 -3.51
N ASN A 80 7.02 1.40 -3.59
CA ASN A 80 8.28 1.56 -2.88
C ASN A 80 9.22 2.50 -3.63
N ILE A 81 8.85 3.78 -3.61
CA ILE A 81 9.61 4.86 -4.22
C ILE A 81 10.73 5.33 -3.29
N GLU A 82 11.66 6.10 -3.85
CA GLU A 82 12.83 6.62 -3.12
C GLU A 82 12.52 7.95 -2.46
N TYR A 83 13.06 8.15 -1.26
CA TYR A 83 12.93 9.39 -0.50
C TYR A 83 14.30 9.92 -0.13
N THR A 84 14.53 11.21 -0.38
CA THR A 84 15.74 11.91 0.09
C THR A 84 15.46 12.50 1.47
N LEU A 85 16.16 11.99 2.49
CA LEU A 85 16.04 12.45 3.86
C LEU A 85 16.75 13.80 4.07
N PRO A 86 16.42 14.55 5.15
CA PRO A 86 17.06 15.85 5.43
C PRO A 86 18.59 15.80 5.59
N ASN A 87 19.14 14.64 5.93
CA ASN A 87 20.59 14.43 6.03
C ASN A 87 21.25 14.07 4.67
N GLY A 88 20.50 14.11 3.56
CA GLY A 88 20.94 13.79 2.21
C GLY A 88 20.97 12.29 1.88
N GLN A 89 20.60 11.39 2.81
CA GLN A 89 20.51 9.97 2.50
C GLN A 89 19.26 9.64 1.70
N THR A 90 19.41 8.83 0.65
CA THR A 90 18.28 8.27 -0.09
C THR A 90 17.91 6.91 0.46
N VAL A 91 16.63 6.67 0.72
CA VAL A 91 16.13 5.43 1.32
C VAL A 91 14.83 4.94 0.65
N LYS A 92 14.59 3.63 0.75
CA LYS A 92 13.31 2.97 0.50
C LYS A 92 12.86 2.29 1.79
N PHE A 93 11.57 2.37 2.12
CA PHE A 93 11.03 1.86 3.38
C PHE A 93 10.38 0.49 3.26
N TRP A 94 9.91 0.14 2.07
CA TRP A 94 9.07 -1.03 1.86
C TRP A 94 9.83 -2.17 1.17
N ASP A 95 9.22 -3.34 1.17
CA ASP A 95 9.70 -4.53 0.48
C ASP A 95 8.98 -4.65 -0.86
N ASP A 96 9.73 -4.67 -1.96
CA ASP A 96 9.22 -4.74 -3.33
C ASP A 96 8.34 -5.98 -3.61
N ASN A 97 8.48 -7.02 -2.80
CA ASN A 97 7.77 -8.28 -2.94
C ASN A 97 6.55 -8.40 -2.03
N LYS A 98 6.41 -7.55 -1.00
CA LYS A 98 5.25 -7.57 -0.09
C LYS A 98 4.04 -6.94 -0.78
N ILE A 99 2.83 -7.39 -0.41
CA ILE A 99 1.58 -6.72 -0.80
C ILE A 99 1.07 -5.87 0.36
N TYR A 100 0.88 -4.59 0.09
CA TYR A 100 0.42 -3.56 1.02
C TYR A 100 -1.01 -3.14 0.74
N LEU A 101 -1.60 -2.37 1.64
CA LEU A 101 -2.82 -1.61 1.39
C LEU A 101 -2.46 -0.14 1.17
N GLY A 102 -2.91 0.44 0.06
CA GLY A 102 -2.57 1.83 -0.26
C GLY A 102 -3.43 2.42 -1.36
N ASN A 103 -3.22 3.70 -1.65
CA ASN A 103 -3.90 4.42 -2.71
C ASN A 103 -3.10 5.66 -3.13
N GLN A 104 -3.41 6.21 -4.31
CA GLN A 104 -2.98 7.54 -4.71
C GLN A 104 -4.18 8.49 -4.64
N LEU A 105 -3.99 9.64 -4.03
CA LEU A 105 -5.02 10.63 -3.74
C LEU A 105 -4.61 11.99 -4.32
N HIS A 106 -5.60 12.76 -4.77
CA HIS A 106 -5.34 14.09 -5.29
C HIS A 106 -4.95 15.05 -4.16
N LYS A 107 -3.99 15.95 -4.45
CA LYS A 107 -3.71 17.12 -3.63
C LYS A 107 -4.47 18.32 -4.20
N LYS A 108 -5.31 18.94 -3.37
CA LYS A 108 -6.14 20.07 -3.78
C LYS A 108 -5.30 21.21 -4.38
N ASP A 109 -5.76 21.74 -5.50
CA ASP A 109 -5.16 22.89 -6.21
C ASP A 109 -3.67 22.66 -6.58
N SER A 110 -3.28 21.40 -6.85
CA SER A 110 -1.91 21.01 -7.17
C SER A 110 -1.84 19.90 -8.21
N ASP A 111 -0.76 19.89 -9.00
CA ASP A 111 -0.42 18.76 -9.90
C ASP A 111 0.30 17.62 -9.16
N ARG A 112 0.60 17.79 -7.87
CA ARG A 112 1.19 16.76 -7.01
C ARG A 112 0.10 15.81 -6.49
N CYS A 113 0.53 14.65 -6.02
CA CYS A 113 -0.37 13.64 -5.45
C CYS A 113 0.14 13.20 -4.08
N TYR A 114 -0.79 12.68 -3.28
CA TYR A 114 -0.46 11.92 -2.08
C TYR A 114 -0.46 10.44 -2.39
N GLY A 115 0.61 9.74 -2.06
CA GLY A 115 0.60 8.28 -1.95
C GLY A 115 0.45 7.87 -0.51
N ILE A 116 -0.51 6.98 -0.25
CA ILE A 116 -0.70 6.35 1.05
C ILE A 116 -0.41 4.85 0.94
N ILE A 117 0.29 4.32 1.94
CA ILE A 117 0.63 2.90 2.01
C ILE A 117 0.71 2.46 3.47
N ALA A 118 0.20 1.28 3.76
CA ALA A 118 0.19 0.71 5.09
C ALA A 118 0.33 -0.82 5.08
N ASP A 119 0.84 -1.32 6.20
CA ASP A 119 0.82 -2.72 6.57
C ASP A 119 0.22 -2.92 7.98
N GLU A 120 0.44 -4.08 8.58
CA GLU A 120 -0.06 -4.42 9.92
C GLU A 120 0.47 -3.51 11.04
N LYS A 121 1.58 -2.80 10.81
CA LYS A 121 2.34 -2.07 11.83
C LYS A 121 2.49 -0.59 11.53
N TYR A 122 2.73 -0.26 10.26
CA TYR A 122 3.07 1.09 9.82
C TYR A 122 2.07 1.61 8.80
N LEU A 123 1.82 2.91 8.86
CA LEU A 123 1.21 3.67 7.78
C LEU A 123 2.16 4.80 7.39
N MET A 124 2.09 5.18 6.12
CA MET A 124 2.88 6.27 5.57
C MET A 124 2.04 7.09 4.60
N VAL A 125 2.25 8.40 4.64
CA VAL A 125 1.76 9.36 3.66
C VAL A 125 2.97 10.04 3.07
N SER A 126 3.04 10.05 1.74
CA SER A 126 4.03 10.79 0.98
C SER A 126 3.38 11.73 -0.01
N GLU A 127 4.04 12.85 -0.29
CA GLU A 127 3.68 13.75 -1.38
C GLU A 127 4.72 13.62 -2.48
N TYR A 128 4.30 13.56 -3.74
CA TYR A 128 5.21 13.46 -4.88
C TYR A 128 4.59 14.01 -6.16
N SER A 129 5.45 14.26 -7.14
CA SER A 129 5.07 14.57 -8.52
C SER A 129 5.02 13.27 -9.34
N GLY A 130 4.11 13.18 -10.31
CA GLY A 130 4.09 12.12 -11.34
C GLY A 130 4.35 10.71 -10.79
N PHE A 131 5.24 9.96 -11.44
CA PHE A 131 5.61 8.57 -11.10
C PHE A 131 6.47 8.43 -9.82
N GLY A 132 6.13 9.16 -8.75
CA GLY A 132 6.86 9.12 -7.48
C GLY A 132 8.15 9.95 -7.45
N ALA A 133 8.25 10.97 -8.29
CA ALA A 133 9.40 11.89 -8.32
C ALA A 133 9.27 12.98 -7.24
N ASP A 134 10.40 13.53 -6.80
CA ASP A 134 10.46 14.60 -5.79
C ASP A 134 9.62 14.24 -4.54
N ALA A 135 9.79 12.99 -4.09
CA ALA A 135 8.97 12.40 -3.06
C ALA A 135 9.40 12.87 -1.66
N GLU A 136 8.41 13.31 -0.89
CA GLU A 136 8.57 13.79 0.47
C GLU A 136 7.74 12.95 1.42
N ILE A 137 8.29 12.64 2.59
CA ILE A 137 7.58 11.93 3.64
C ILE A 137 6.79 12.95 4.46
N ILE A 138 5.47 12.85 4.43
CA ILE A 138 4.57 13.71 5.21
C ILE A 138 4.31 13.09 6.57
N VAL A 139 4.03 11.78 6.59
CA VAL A 139 3.82 11.00 7.81
C VAL A 139 4.47 9.63 7.65
N PHE A 140 5.22 9.18 8.66
CA PHE A 140 5.56 7.78 8.84
C PHE A 140 5.32 7.40 10.30
N LYS A 141 4.36 6.50 10.54
CA LYS A 141 3.82 6.26 11.87
C LYS A 141 3.53 4.79 12.11
N ARG A 142 3.88 4.31 13.31
CA ARG A 142 3.26 3.10 13.86
C ARG A 142 1.82 3.38 14.22
N TRP A 143 0.89 2.64 13.63
CA TRP A 143 -0.54 2.91 13.79
C TRP A 143 -1.25 1.90 14.70
N ASN A 144 -0.53 0.84 15.09
CA ASN A 144 -0.95 -0.21 16.00
C ASN A 144 0.18 -0.57 16.98
#